data_AF-A0A7J5Q2Z1-F1
#
_entry.id   AF-A0A7J5Q2Z1-F1
#
_cell.length_a   1.000
_cell.length_b   1.000
_cell.length_c   1.000
_cell.angle_alpha   90.00
_cell.angle_beta   90.00
_cell.angle_gamma   90.00
#
_symmetry.space_group_name_H-M   'P 1'
#
loop_
_entity.id
_entity.type
_entity.pdbx_description
1 polymer ?
#
loop_
_entity_poly.entity_id
_entity_poly.type
_entity_poly.pdbx_seq_one_letter_code
_entity_poly.pdbx_strand_id
1 'polypeptide(L)'
;MKRLSIVLLLISISFMIMKANNLSERKAKCIVLKRWEYPQRTPISIPIEAIQDENSIEVRFLENVNNQVTFQVKDQQGNIIFQDVLLAPNEQETYKINLGDYQIGHYELLCIEEDMTFIGEFDIEHSIL
;
A
#
# COMPACT_ATOMS: atom_id res chain seq x y z
N MET A 1 -11.27 38.61 -29.80
CA MET A 1 -11.23 37.13 -29.66
C MET A 1 -9.90 36.59 -29.12
N LYS A 2 -8.72 37.08 -29.57
CA LYS A 2 -7.41 36.60 -29.10
C LYS A 2 -7.19 36.69 -27.57
N ARG A 3 -7.64 37.79 -26.93
CA ARG A 3 -7.50 37.98 -25.46
C ARG A 3 -8.32 36.99 -24.63
N LEU A 4 -9.54 36.63 -25.09
CA LEU A 4 -10.40 35.67 -24.41
C LEU A 4 -9.83 34.25 -24.49
N SER A 5 -9.26 33.90 -25.65
CA SER A 5 -8.60 32.61 -25.88
C SER A 5 -7.37 32.41 -24.99
N ILE A 6 -6.58 33.46 -24.73
CA ILE A 6 -5.43 33.39 -23.83
C ILE A 6 -5.89 33.16 -22.38
N VAL A 7 -6.94 33.83 -21.92
CA VAL A 7 -7.48 33.66 -20.57
C VAL A 7 -7.98 32.23 -20.35
N LEU A 8 -8.73 31.68 -21.31
CA LEU A 8 -9.21 30.29 -21.24
C LEU A 8 -8.06 29.27 -21.22
N LEU A 9 -7.00 29.54 -21.98
CA LEU A 9 -5.81 28.68 -22.03
C LEU A 9 -5.01 28.74 -20.72
N LEU A 10 -4.93 29.90 -20.08
CA LEU A 10 -4.31 30.03 -18.76
C LEU A 10 -5.10 29.28 -17.68
N ILE A 11 -6.43 29.37 -17.71
CA ILE A 11 -7.30 28.66 -16.78
C ILE A 11 -7.14 27.14 -16.92
N SER A 12 -7.14 26.60 -18.14
CA SER A 12 -6.95 25.15 -18.35
C SER A 12 -5.57 24.66 -17.90
N ILE A 13 -4.52 25.45 -18.11
CA ILE A 13 -3.18 25.16 -17.60
C ILE A 13 -3.16 25.16 -16.06
N SER A 14 -3.82 26.13 -15.41
CA SER A 14 -3.92 26.18 -13.94
C SER A 14 -4.61 24.94 -13.36
N PHE A 15 -5.67 24.43 -14.01
CA PHE A 15 -6.31 23.18 -13.59
C PHE A 15 -5.40 21.96 -13.75
N MET A 16 -4.60 21.89 -14.82
CA MET A 16 -3.63 20.80 -15.03
C MET A 16 -2.51 20.83 -13.98
N ILE A 17 -2.00 22.02 -13.64
CA ILE A 17 -0.96 22.20 -12.61
C ILE A 17 -1.49 21.86 -11.22
N MET A 18 -2.71 22.28 -10.87
CA MET A 18 -3.34 21.97 -9.58
C MET A 18 -3.52 20.46 -9.38
N LYS A 19 -3.93 19.74 -10.44
CA LYS A 19 -4.10 18.28 -10.41
C LYS A 19 -2.76 17.54 -10.24
N ALA A 20 -1.70 18.04 -10.89
CA ALA A 20 -0.35 17.47 -10.74
C ALA A 20 0.24 17.73 -9.34
N ASN A 21 -0.01 18.90 -8.74
CA ASN A 21 0.46 19.21 -7.40
C ASN A 21 -0.22 18.37 -6.32
N ASN A 22 -1.53 18.10 -6.44
CA ASN A 22 -2.24 17.17 -5.54
C ASN A 22 -1.68 15.73 -5.64
N LEU A 23 -1.25 15.31 -6.84
CA LEU A 23 -0.57 14.01 -7.02
C LEU A 23 0.81 13.96 -6.36
N SER A 24 1.54 15.09 -6.28
CA SER A 24 2.86 15.14 -5.64
C SER A 24 2.81 15.16 -4.11
N GLU A 25 1.67 15.50 -3.52
CA GLU A 25 1.48 15.48 -2.06
C GLU A 25 1.03 14.12 -1.52
N ARG A 26 0.64 13.18 -2.40
CA ARG A 26 0.29 11.81 -2.02
C ARG A 26 1.55 11.10 -1.54
N LYS A 27 1.80 11.14 -0.23
CA LYS A 27 2.95 10.52 0.46
C LYS A 27 2.75 9.00 0.52
N ALA A 28 2.74 8.35 -0.63
CA ALA A 28 2.75 6.91 -0.71
C ALA A 28 4.08 6.40 -0.13
N LYS A 29 4.03 5.65 0.98
CA LYS A 29 5.21 5.06 1.63
C LYS A 29 5.27 3.57 1.27
N CYS A 30 6.40 3.11 0.72
CA CYS A 30 6.60 1.68 0.47
C CYS A 30 6.85 0.96 1.81
N ILE A 31 6.09 -0.11 2.07
CA ILE A 31 6.27 -0.96 3.25
C ILE A 31 7.29 -2.03 2.87
N VAL A 32 8.45 -2.00 3.54
CA VAL A 32 9.53 -2.96 3.30
C VAL A 32 9.18 -4.28 3.99
N LEU A 33 8.81 -5.27 3.19
CA LEU A 33 8.55 -6.63 3.66
C LEU A 33 9.86 -7.40 3.82
N LYS A 34 10.03 -8.05 4.96
CA LYS A 34 11.14 -8.96 5.26
C LYS A 34 10.58 -10.33 5.56
N ARG A 35 11.23 -11.37 5.06
CA ARG A 35 10.88 -12.74 5.44
C ARG A 35 11.18 -12.97 6.92
N TRP A 36 10.21 -13.54 7.63
CA TRP A 36 10.37 -14.02 8.99
C TRP A 36 11.21 -15.30 9.03
N GLU A 37 12.14 -15.35 9.99
CA GLU A 37 13.14 -16.40 10.27
C GLU A 37 13.03 -17.70 9.45
N TYR A 38 13.73 -17.77 8.32
CA TYR A 38 14.01 -19.02 7.62
C TYR A 38 15.48 -19.10 7.20
N PRO A 39 16.26 -20.09 7.68
CA PRO A 39 17.62 -20.32 7.22
C PRO A 39 17.58 -20.99 5.84
N GLN A 40 17.42 -20.21 4.77
CA GLN A 40 17.48 -20.71 3.39
C GLN A 40 18.63 -20.10 2.60
N ARG A 41 19.30 -20.95 1.80
CA ARG A 41 20.48 -20.60 0.99
C ARG A 41 20.12 -19.90 -0.34
N THR A 42 18.85 -19.84 -0.69
CA THR A 42 18.36 -19.28 -1.95
C THR A 42 17.56 -18.01 -1.67
N PRO A 43 17.86 -16.88 -2.33
CA PRO A 43 17.00 -15.70 -2.27
C PRO A 43 15.67 -16.06 -2.93
N ILE A 44 14.60 -16.08 -2.13
CA ILE A 44 13.25 -16.19 -2.66
C ILE A 44 12.78 -14.76 -2.95
N SER A 45 12.26 -14.55 -4.16
CA SER A 45 11.57 -13.30 -4.52
C SER A 45 10.38 -13.11 -3.57
N ILE A 46 10.29 -11.93 -2.97
CA ILE A 46 9.07 -11.52 -2.26
C ILE A 46 8.04 -11.27 -3.37
N PRO A 47 6.98 -12.08 -3.49
CA PRO A 47 6.09 -11.99 -4.65
C PRO A 47 5.10 -10.82 -4.53
N ILE A 48 5.30 -9.89 -3.59
CA ILE A 48 4.37 -8.80 -3.31
C ILE A 48 5.07 -7.49 -3.00
N GLU A 49 4.42 -6.40 -3.39
CA GLU A 49 4.74 -5.04 -2.98
C GLU A 49 3.57 -4.46 -2.18
N ALA A 50 3.87 -3.84 -1.04
CA ALA A 50 2.89 -3.15 -0.22
C ALA A 50 3.21 -1.66 -0.17
N ILE A 51 2.23 -0.82 -0.51
CA ILE A 51 2.34 0.63 -0.52
C ILE A 51 1.27 1.19 0.40
N GLN A 52 1.71 1.91 1.42
CA GLN A 52 0.82 2.69 2.27
C GLN A 52 0.47 4.00 1.57
N ASP A 53 -0.81 4.18 1.31
CA ASP A 53 -1.45 5.45 0.97
C ASP A 53 -2.24 5.95 2.20
N GLU A 54 -2.59 7.24 2.23
CA GLU A 54 -3.13 7.95 3.41
C GLU A 54 -3.93 7.08 4.40
N ASN A 55 -5.01 6.44 3.92
CA ASN A 55 -5.92 5.62 4.74
C ASN A 55 -6.00 4.16 4.25
N SER A 56 -5.00 3.66 3.53
CA SER A 56 -5.04 2.30 3.02
C SER A 56 -3.67 1.73 2.68
N ILE A 57 -3.56 0.41 2.69
CA ILE A 57 -2.43 -0.29 2.09
C ILE A 57 -2.90 -0.90 0.78
N GLU A 58 -2.21 -0.55 -0.30
CA GLU A 58 -2.34 -1.20 -1.60
C GLU A 58 -1.28 -2.30 -1.70
N VAL A 59 -1.74 -3.54 -1.90
CA VAL A 59 -0.88 -4.71 -2.07
C VAL A 59 -0.99 -5.17 -3.52
N ARG A 60 0.17 -5.30 -4.18
CA ARG A 60 0.29 -5.78 -5.56
C ARG A 60 1.09 -7.06 -5.57
N PHE A 61 0.61 -8.05 -6.30
CA PHE A 61 1.33 -9.28 -6.56
C PHE A 61 2.24 -9.08 -7.77
N LEU A 62 3.52 -9.42 -7.62
CA LEU A 62 4.52 -9.36 -8.69
C LEU A 62 4.49 -10.61 -9.58
N GLU A 63 3.92 -11.71 -9.06
CA GLU A 63 3.77 -12.98 -9.74
C GLU A 63 2.42 -13.59 -9.34
N ASN A 64 1.85 -14.46 -10.19
CA ASN A 64 0.62 -15.18 -9.85
C ASN A 64 0.88 -16.17 -8.73
N VAL A 65 0.07 -16.11 -7.67
CA VAL A 65 0.16 -17.04 -6.54
C VAL A 65 -0.95 -18.07 -6.69
N ASN A 66 -0.58 -19.34 -6.82
CA ASN A 66 -1.56 -20.43 -6.95
C ASN A 66 -2.22 -20.81 -5.61
N ASN A 67 -1.60 -20.39 -4.51
CA ASN A 67 -1.99 -20.71 -3.16
C ASN A 67 -2.87 -19.62 -2.54
N GLN A 68 -3.42 -19.92 -1.37
CA GLN A 68 -4.08 -18.89 -0.57
C GLN A 68 -3.04 -17.99 0.12
N VAL A 69 -3.35 -16.71 0.20
CA VAL A 69 -2.53 -15.72 0.91
C VAL A 69 -3.38 -15.12 2.02
N THR A 70 -2.85 -15.11 3.24
CA THR A 70 -3.49 -14.48 4.40
C THR A 70 -2.78 -13.17 4.69
N PHE A 71 -3.55 -12.08 4.75
CA PHE A 71 -3.08 -10.81 5.26
C PHE A 71 -3.53 -10.63 6.70
N GLN A 72 -2.63 -10.17 7.55
CA GLN A 72 -2.95 -9.72 8.91
C GLN A 72 -2.35 -8.34 9.15
N VAL A 73 -3.06 -7.51 9.90
CA VAL A 73 -2.49 -6.29 10.50
C VAL A 73 -2.46 -6.46 12.00
N LYS A 74 -1.29 -6.23 12.60
CA LYS A 74 -1.12 -6.21 14.05
C LYS A 74 -0.92 -4.80 14.56
N ASP A 75 -1.55 -4.50 15.69
CA ASP A 75 -1.28 -3.28 16.44
C ASP A 75 0.06 -3.35 17.20
N GLN A 76 0.45 -2.23 17.81
CA GLN A 76 1.66 -2.11 18.63
C GLN A 76 1.72 -3.05 19.85
N GLN A 77 0.59 -3.63 20.27
CA GLN A 77 0.54 -4.64 21.34
C GLN A 77 0.65 -6.07 20.79
N GLY A 78 0.73 -6.24 19.47
CA GLY A 78 0.77 -7.52 18.78
C GLY A 78 -0.60 -8.15 18.56
N ASN A 79 -1.70 -7.44 18.82
CA ASN A 79 -3.04 -7.96 18.58
C ASN A 79 -3.36 -7.90 17.08
N ILE A 80 -3.96 -8.96 16.55
CA ILE A 80 -4.45 -8.97 15.17
C ILE A 80 -5.75 -8.16 15.12
N ILE A 81 -5.70 -7.00 14.47
CA ILE A 81 -6.83 -6.08 14.32
C ILE A 81 -7.51 -6.18 12.96
N PHE A 82 -6.85 -6.81 12.00
CA PHE A 82 -7.37 -7.10 10.67
C PHE A 82 -6.88 -8.48 10.23
N GLN A 83 -7.75 -9.24 9.56
CA GLN A 83 -7.35 -10.43 8.85
C GLN A 83 -8.25 -10.65 7.64
N ASP A 84 -7.65 -11.02 6.51
CA ASP A 84 -8.38 -11.48 5.33
C ASP A 84 -7.59 -12.57 4.59
N VAL A 85 -8.31 -13.37 3.80
CA VAL A 85 -7.74 -14.50 3.04
C VAL A 85 -8.10 -14.34 1.57
N LEU A 86 -7.08 -14.26 0.73
CA LEU A 86 -7.22 -14.26 -0.73
C LEU A 86 -6.98 -15.66 -1.29
N LEU A 87 -7.86 -16.09 -2.19
CA LEU A 87 -7.74 -17.35 -2.90
C LEU A 87 -7.11 -17.12 -4.27
N ALA A 88 -5.90 -17.66 -4.47
CA ALA A 88 -5.15 -17.60 -5.73
C ALA A 88 -5.04 -16.17 -6.32
N PRO A 89 -4.46 -15.21 -5.58
CA PRO A 89 -4.34 -13.84 -6.07
C PRO A 89 -3.41 -13.77 -7.29
N ASN A 90 -3.74 -12.86 -8.21
CA ASN A 90 -3.04 -12.69 -9.49
C ASN A 90 -2.40 -11.29 -9.59
N GLU A 91 -1.45 -11.15 -10.53
CA GLU A 91 -0.69 -9.92 -10.77
C GLU A 91 -1.51 -8.71 -11.26
N GLN A 92 -2.72 -8.95 -11.78
CA GLN A 92 -3.57 -7.91 -12.37
C GLN A 92 -4.40 -7.17 -11.31
N GLU A 93 -4.57 -7.77 -10.14
CA GLU A 93 -5.41 -7.24 -9.07
C GLU A 93 -4.57 -6.55 -7.99
N THR A 94 -4.97 -5.32 -7.66
CA THR A 94 -4.45 -4.62 -6.49
C THR A 94 -5.41 -4.87 -5.34
N TYR A 95 -4.93 -5.53 -4.29
CA TYR A 95 -5.68 -5.73 -3.08
C TYR A 95 -5.56 -4.51 -2.17
N LYS A 96 -6.66 -4.12 -1.51
CA LYS A 96 -6.71 -2.90 -0.72
C LYS A 96 -7.16 -3.20 0.71
N ILE A 97 -6.31 -2.86 1.67
CA ILE A 97 -6.61 -2.91 3.10
C ILE A 97 -6.96 -1.49 3.54
N ASN A 98 -8.18 -1.26 4.02
CA ASN A 98 -8.59 0.05 4.53
C ASN A 98 -8.09 0.23 5.96
N LEU A 99 -7.48 1.39 6.23
CA LEU A 99 -6.93 1.77 7.53
C LEU A 99 -7.73 2.88 8.23
N GLY A 100 -8.80 3.39 7.60
CA GLY A 100 -9.52 4.59 8.06
C GLY A 100 -10.14 4.50 9.45
N ASP A 101 -10.40 3.29 9.95
CA ASP A 101 -10.98 3.06 11.28
C ASP A 101 -9.92 2.81 12.38
N TYR A 102 -8.64 2.76 12.01
CA TYR A 102 -7.55 2.49 12.95
C TYR A 102 -6.93 3.78 13.48
N GLN A 103 -6.48 3.73 14.73
CA GLN A 103 -5.89 4.86 15.42
C GLN A 103 -4.46 5.14 14.93
N ILE A 104 -3.98 6.36 15.14
CA ILE A 104 -2.56 6.71 14.95
C ILE A 104 -1.69 5.76 15.78
N GLY A 105 -0.63 5.22 15.18
CA GLY A 105 0.29 4.31 15.86
C GLY A 105 1.15 3.50 14.90
N HIS A 106 1.96 2.63 15.50
CA HIS A 106 2.81 1.67 14.81
C HIS A 106 2.11 0.34 14.62
N TYR A 107 2.27 -0.25 13.44
CA TYR A 107 1.60 -1.48 13.03
C TYR A 107 2.52 -2.38 12.22
N GLU A 108 2.20 -3.67 12.23
CA GLU A 108 2.85 -4.66 11.38
C GLU A 108 1.85 -5.21 10.36
N LEU A 109 2.25 -5.25 9.10
CA LEU A 109 1.60 -6.01 8.04
C LEU A 109 2.28 -7.37 7.92
N LEU A 110 1.50 -8.44 8.08
CA LEU A 110 1.94 -9.80 7.83
C LEU A 110 1.27 -10.32 6.56
N CYS A 111 2.09 -10.90 5.69
CA CYS A 111 1.64 -11.68 4.54
C CYS A 111 2.10 -13.12 4.73
N ILE A 112 1.13 -14.04 4.80
CA ILE A 112 1.37 -15.46 5.07
C ILE A 112 0.93 -16.26 3.85
N GLU A 113 1.87 -16.98 3.25
CA GLU A 113 1.65 -17.89 2.14
C GLU A 113 2.26 -19.24 2.52
N GLU A 114 1.44 -20.28 2.65
CA GLU A 114 1.85 -21.60 3.13
C GLU A 114 2.67 -21.55 4.45
N ASP A 115 3.96 -21.88 4.40
CA ASP A 115 4.90 -21.85 5.53
C ASP A 115 5.76 -20.58 5.57
N MET A 116 5.58 -19.68 4.60
CA MET A 116 6.31 -18.42 4.49
C MET A 116 5.52 -17.28 5.11
N THR A 117 6.19 -16.51 5.97
CA THR A 117 5.64 -15.27 6.53
C THR A 117 6.56 -14.12 6.17
N PHE A 118 5.99 -13.05 5.62
CA PHE A 118 6.65 -11.77 5.40
C PHE A 118 6.05 -10.73 6.35
N ILE A 119 6.91 -9.91 6.94
CA ILE A 119 6.53 -8.87 7.90
C ILE A 119 7.03 -7.52 7.39
N GLY A 120 6.17 -6.52 7.40
CA GLY A 120 6.50 -5.15 7.10
C GLY A 120 5.96 -4.23 8.19
N GLU A 121 6.74 -3.24 8.57
CA GLU A 121 6.39 -2.26 9.59
C GLU A 121 5.89 -0.98 8.92
N PHE A 122 4.85 -0.35 9.48
CA PHE A 122 4.32 0.92 9.00
C PHE A 122 3.66 1.73 10.13
N ASP A 123 3.58 3.04 9.93
CA ASP A 123 2.96 3.97 10.90
C ASP A 123 1.72 4.61 10.28
N ILE A 124 0.61 4.61 11.01
CA ILE A 124 -0.55 5.44 10.67
C ILE A 124 -0.31 6.82 11.29
N GLU A 125 -0.15 7.82 10.43
CA GLU A 125 0.01 9.23 10.79
C GLU A 125 -1.24 10.00 10.31
N HIS A 126 -1.82 10.87 11.13
CA HIS A 126 -2.75 11.87 10.61
C HIS A 126 -1.97 13.11 10.20
N SER A 127 -2.19 13.57 8.97
CA SER A 127 -1.72 14.88 8.52
C SER A 127 -2.32 15.94 9.43
N ILE A 128 -1.50 16.53 10.31
CA ILE A 128 -1.85 17.74 11.04
C ILE A 128 -1.89 18.85 9.99
N LEU A 129 -3.07 19.12 9.44
CA LEU A 129 -3.37 20.32 8.66
C LEU A 129 -3.83 21.43 9.59
#